data_AF-A0A933H8C9-F1
#
_entry.id   AF-A0A933H8C9-F1
#
_cell.length_a   1.000
_cell.length_b   1.000
_cell.length_c   1.000
_cell.angle_alpha   90.00
_cell.angle_beta   90.00
_cell.angle_gamma   90.00
#
_symmetry.space_group_name_H-M   'P 1'
#
loop_
_entity.id
_entity.type
_entity.pdbx_description
1 polymer ?
#
loop_
_entity_poly.entity_id
_entity_poly.type
_entity_poly.pdbx_seq_one_letter_code
_entity_poly.pdbx_strand_id
1 'polypeptide(L)'
;IRLLGYDVRDDSIVVYWQAKQVIEKRLTVFVHKFEKGILVGGHDASPTRPTTSWIKDEVITDVHPIGVSDNFEIGLYDPITGERFGEVFIVKP
;
A
#
# COMPACT_ATOMS: atom_id res chain seq x y z
N ILE A 1 11.11 -0.27 -1.88
CA ILE A 1 9.95 0.41 -2.51
C ILE A 1 9.86 1.79 -1.89
N ARG A 2 9.38 2.79 -2.63
CA ARG A 2 9.08 4.14 -2.11
C ARG A 2 7.63 4.50 -2.46
N LEU A 3 6.90 5.12 -1.54
CA LEU A 3 5.66 5.80 -1.84
C LEU A 3 5.96 7.18 -2.48
N LEU A 4 5.44 7.44 -3.67
CA LEU A 4 5.57 8.74 -4.34
C LEU A 4 4.40 9.67 -4.04
N GLY A 5 3.21 9.13 -3.85
CA GLY A 5 2.00 9.88 -3.57
C GLY A 5 0.79 8.96 -3.51
N TYR A 6 -0.37 9.55 -3.26
CA TYR A 6 -1.64 8.86 -3.19
C TYR A 6 -2.78 9.81 -3.54
N ASP A 7 -3.91 9.25 -3.97
CA ASP A 7 -5.19 9.94 -4.09
C ASP A 7 -6.23 9.20 -3.26
N VAL A 8 -6.98 9.92 -2.43
CA VAL A 8 -8.12 9.38 -1.68
C VAL A 8 -9.41 9.67 -2.45
N ARG A 9 -10.24 8.64 -2.61
CA ARG A 9 -11.57 8.70 -3.23
C ARG A 9 -12.59 8.14 -2.25
N ASP A 10 -13.88 8.35 -2.53
CA ASP A 10 -14.97 7.93 -1.65
C ASP A 10 -14.95 6.42 -1.32
N ASP A 11 -14.52 5.59 -2.27
CA ASP A 11 -14.54 4.12 -2.20
C ASP A 11 -13.16 3.45 -2.35
N SER A 12 -12.09 4.23 -2.51
CA SER A 12 -10.77 3.70 -2.82
C SER A 12 -9.63 4.64 -2.48
N ILE A 13 -8.44 4.07 -2.31
CA ILE A 13 -7.18 4.80 -2.32
C ILE A 13 -6.37 4.34 -3.52
N VAL A 14 -5.85 5.30 -4.27
CA VAL A 14 -4.85 5.06 -5.32
C VAL A 14 -3.48 5.39 -4.74
N VAL A 15 -2.54 4.47 -4.88
CA VAL A 15 -1.18 4.59 -4.35
C VAL A 15 -0.19 4.54 -5.50
N TYR A 16 0.75 5.48 -5.52
CA TYR A 16 1.79 5.55 -6.53
C TYR A 16 3.11 5.06 -5.95
N TRP A 17 3.48 3.82 -6.26
CA TRP A 17 4.72 3.20 -5.80
C TRP A 17 5.85 3.43 -6.78
N GLN A 18 7.08 3.55 -6.28
CA GLN A 18 8.28 3.41 -7.09
C GLN A 18 9.15 2.25 -6.60
N ALA A 19 9.48 1.34 -7.51
CA ALA A 19 10.46 0.31 -7.26
C ALA A 19 11.88 0.91 -7.32
N LYS A 20 12.64 0.85 -6.22
CA LYS A 20 14.03 1.35 -6.18
C LYS A 20 15.05 0.33 -6.69
N GLN A 21 14.61 -0.90 -6.84
CA GLN A 21 15.36 -2.07 -7.30
C GLN A 21 14.36 -3.15 -7.73
N VAL A 22 14.84 -4.19 -8.39
CA VAL A 22 14.04 -5.41 -8.64
C VAL A 22 13.64 -6.05 -7.32
N ILE A 23 12.41 -6.55 -7.25
CA ILE A 23 11.83 -7.13 -6.03
C ILE A 23 11.53 -8.59 -6.32
N GLU A 24 12.24 -9.51 -5.67
CA GLU A 24 12.10 -10.95 -5.95
C GLU A 24 11.01 -11.61 -5.10
N LYS A 25 10.39 -10.84 -4.18
CA LYS A 25 9.32 -11.30 -3.30
C LYS A 25 7.96 -10.88 -3.83
N ARG A 26 6.96 -11.75 -3.71
CA ARG A 26 5.55 -11.40 -3.88
C ARG A 26 5.02 -10.85 -2.56
N LEU A 27 4.93 -9.53 -2.46
CA LEU A 27 4.48 -8.84 -1.25
C LEU A 27 2.98 -8.55 -1.32
N THR A 28 2.37 -8.42 -0.14
CA THR A 28 1.00 -7.93 0.04
C THR A 28 1.05 -6.49 0.49
N VAL A 29 0.20 -5.63 -0.10
CA VAL A 29 -0.04 -4.27 0.38
C VAL A 29 -1.17 -4.33 1.39
N PHE A 30 -0.97 -3.69 2.54
CA PHE A 30 -2.02 -3.44 3.51
C PHE A 30 -2.40 -1.97 3.47
N VAL A 31 -3.70 -1.70 3.56
CA VAL A 31 -4.27 -0.36 3.75
C VAL A 31 -5.19 -0.44 4.95
N HIS A 32 -4.74 0.05 6.09
CA HIS A 32 -5.51 0.08 7.32
C HIS A 32 -6.12 1.47 7.51
N LYS A 33 -7.39 1.55 7.89
CA LYS A 33 -8.09 2.82 8.09
C LYS A 33 -8.41 3.08 9.55
N PHE A 34 -8.28 4.34 9.96
CA PHE A 34 -8.40 4.75 11.34
C PHE A 34 -9.40 5.91 11.50
N GLU A 35 -10.25 5.79 12.51
CA GLU A 35 -11.15 6.87 12.96
C GLU A 35 -10.81 7.21 14.40
N LYS A 36 -10.55 8.50 14.68
CA LYS A 36 -10.15 8.97 16.03
C LYS A 36 -8.98 8.17 16.63
N GLY A 37 -8.05 7.72 15.77
CA GLY A 37 -6.88 6.92 16.15
C GLY A 37 -7.16 5.44 16.43
N ILE A 38 -8.39 4.96 16.20
CA ILE A 38 -8.77 3.55 16.36
C ILE A 38 -8.79 2.89 14.99
N LEU A 39 -8.19 1.70 14.87
CA LEU A 39 -8.30 0.87 13.67
C LEU A 39 -9.75 0.41 13.49
N VAL A 40 -10.41 0.84 12.42
CA VAL A 40 -11.82 0.50 12.14
C VAL A 40 -12.00 -0.39 10.92
N GLY A 41 -10.92 -0.72 10.22
CA GLY A 41 -10.93 -1.68 9.11
C GLY A 41 -9.63 -1.67 8.32
N GLY A 42 -9.55 -2.54 7.33
CA GLY A 42 -8.40 -2.59 6.43
C GLY A 42 -8.69 -3.37 5.16
N HIS A 43 -7.76 -3.26 4.22
CA HIS A 43 -7.75 -3.98 2.96
C HIS A 43 -6.33 -4.48 2.68
N ASP A 44 -6.16 -5.79 2.72
CA ASP A 44 -4.89 -6.48 2.49
C ASP A 44 -4.99 -7.30 1.21
N ALA A 45 -4.19 -6.94 0.21
CA ALA A 45 -4.23 -7.61 -1.09
C ALA A 45 -2.87 -7.59 -1.79
N SER A 46 -2.68 -8.51 -2.72
CA SER A 46 -1.63 -8.32 -3.72
C SER A 46 -1.85 -6.97 -4.42
N PRO A 47 -0.79 -6.20 -4.70
CA PRO A 47 -0.92 -5.01 -5.53
C PRO A 47 -1.48 -5.38 -6.91
N THR A 48 -2.09 -4.40 -7.57
CA THR A 48 -2.70 -4.51 -8.91
C THR A 48 -1.80 -5.26 -9.90
N ARG A 49 -0.49 -5.03 -9.79
CA ARG A 49 0.55 -5.85 -10.43
C ARG A 49 1.46 -6.45 -9.37
N PRO A 50 1.74 -7.77 -9.39
CA PRO A 50 2.64 -8.40 -8.44
C PRO A 50 4.00 -7.69 -8.37
N THR A 51 4.53 -7.51 -7.16
CA THR A 51 5.82 -6.83 -6.94
C THR A 51 7.00 -7.47 -7.68
N THR A 52 6.91 -8.77 -7.97
CA THR A 52 7.91 -9.50 -8.78
C THR A 52 7.97 -9.07 -10.23
N SER A 53 6.98 -8.34 -10.71
CA SER A 53 6.96 -7.76 -12.06
C SER A 53 7.48 -6.32 -12.10
N TRP A 54 7.78 -5.71 -10.95
CA TRP A 54 8.21 -4.32 -10.90
C TRP A 54 9.69 -4.22 -11.23
N ILE A 55 10.02 -3.39 -12.22
CA ILE A 55 11.42 -3.13 -12.61
C ILE A 55 11.95 -1.88 -11.91
N LYS A 56 13.28 -1.74 -11.86
CA LYS A 56 13.92 -0.58 -11.23
C LYS A 56 13.41 0.74 -11.83
N ASP A 57 13.13 1.69 -10.95
CA ASP A 57 12.62 3.05 -11.21
C ASP A 57 11.22 3.13 -11.81
N GLU A 58 10.55 1.99 -12.04
CA GLU A 58 9.16 1.91 -12.49
C GLU A 58 8.20 2.52 -11.45
N VAL A 59 7.23 3.28 -11.95
CA VAL A 59 6.12 3.82 -11.16
C VAL A 59 4.88 2.96 -11.38
N ILE A 60 4.32 2.44 -10.28
CA ILE A 60 3.14 1.58 -10.29
C ILE A 60 1.99 2.36 -9.70
N THR A 61 0.89 2.43 -10.46
CA THR A 61 -0.40 2.89 -9.94
C THR A 61 -1.13 1.67 -9.39
N ASP A 62 -1.50 1.73 -8.12
CA ASP A 62 -2.09 0.61 -7.40
C ASP A 62 -3.37 1.05 -6.70
N VAL A 63 -4.47 0.32 -6.90
CA VAL A 63 -5.80 0.72 -6.41
C VAL A 63 -6.26 -0.24 -5.32
N HIS A 64 -6.63 0.30 -4.17
CA HIS A 64 -7.17 -0.45 -3.04
C HIS A 64 -8.60 0.02 -2.74
N PRO A 65 -9.62 -0.84 -2.95
CA PRO A 65 -10.99 -0.55 -2.55
C PRO A 65 -11.10 -0.48 -1.03
N ILE A 66 -11.36 0.72 -0.52
CA ILE A 66 -11.54 0.99 0.90
C ILE A 66 -12.26 2.35 1.06
N GLY A 67 -13.27 2.40 1.91
CA GLY A 67 -13.98 3.66 2.19
C GLY A 67 -13.12 4.67 2.95
N VAL A 68 -13.42 5.96 2.76
CA VAL A 68 -12.74 7.10 3.41
C VAL A 68 -12.72 6.98 4.93
N SER A 69 -11.67 7.51 5.56
CA SER A 69 -11.45 7.54 7.01
C SER A 69 -10.54 8.72 7.39
N ASP A 70 -10.32 8.99 8.67
CA ASP A 70 -9.53 10.16 9.11
C ASP A 70 -8.06 10.07 8.64
N ASN A 71 -7.50 8.86 8.69
CA ASN A 71 -6.18 8.55 8.18
C ASN A 71 -6.06 7.07 7.82
N PHE A 72 -5.01 6.75 7.08
CA PHE A 72 -4.66 5.38 6.73
C PHE A 72 -3.21 5.08 7.02
N GLU A 73 -2.93 3.84 7.39
CA GLU A 73 -1.60 3.27 7.38
C GLU A 73 -1.46 2.37 6.17
N ILE A 74 -0.45 2.64 5.34
CA ILE A 74 -0.21 1.90 4.11
C ILE A 74 1.21 1.35 4.15
N GLY A 75 1.37 0.09 3.77
CA GLY A 75 2.70 -0.49 3.63
C GLY A 75 2.67 -1.85 2.97
N LEU A 76 3.81 -2.52 2.97
CA LEU A 76 3.95 -3.86 2.42
C LEU A 76 4.41 -4.85 3.48
N TYR A 77 4.05 -6.12 3.30
CA TYR A 77 4.57 -7.21 4.10
C TYR A 77 4.76 -8.47 3.25
N ASP A 78 5.62 -9.37 3.73
CA ASP A 78 5.79 -10.70 3.17
C ASP A 78 4.65 -11.60 3.68
N PRO A 79 3.75 -12.10 2.81
CA PRO A 79 2.61 -12.88 3.26
C PRO A 79 2.99 -14.26 3.82
N ILE A 80 4.23 -14.72 3.62
CA ILE A 80 4.70 -16.00 4.13
C ILE A 80 5.22 -15.84 5.57
N THR A 81 6.00 -14.79 5.83
CA THR A 81 6.64 -14.57 7.14
C THR A 81 5.87 -13.60 8.05
N GLY A 82 5.00 -12.78 7.48
CA GLY A 82 4.32 -11.68 8.17
C GLY A 82 5.18 -10.43 8.39
N GLU A 83 6.46 -10.46 7.97
CA GLU A 83 7.38 -9.35 8.19
C GLU A 83 7.03 -8.13 7.33
N ARG A 84 7.05 -6.95 7.95
CA ARG A 84 6.89 -5.67 7.24
C ARG A 84 8.07 -5.46 6.29
N PHE A 85 7.78 -4.93 5.11
CA PHE A 85 8.76 -4.63 4.08
C PHE A 85 8.89 -3.13 3.89
N GLY A 86 9.95 -2.56 4.46
CA GLY A 86 10.24 -1.13 4.37
C GLY A 86 9.40 -0.29 5.33
N GLU A 87 9.19 0.96 4.95
CA GLU A 87 8.50 1.97 5.76
C GLU A 87 6.97 1.82 5.68
N VAL A 88 6.29 2.18 6.77
CA VAL A 88 4.84 2.36 6.81
C VAL A 88 4.52 3.83 6.60
N PHE A 89 3.59 4.11 5.71
CA PHE A 89 3.21 5.46 5.32
C PHE A 89 1.88 5.83 5.98
N ILE A 90 1.86 6.95 6.69
CA ILE A 90 0.62 7.53 7.22
C ILE A 90 0.09 8.53 6.19
N VAL A 91 -1.12 8.28 5.69
CA VAL A 91 -1.77 9.14 4.70
C VAL A 91 -3.10 9.68 5.24
N LYS A 92 -3.53 10.84 4.76
CA LYS A 92 -4.76 11.51 5.20
C LYS A 92 -5.55 11.94 3.95
N PRO A 93 -6.89 11.96 4.00
CA PRO A 93 -7.70 12.55 2.93
C PRO A 93 -7.30 13.98 2.58
#